data_AF-A0A5C6T890-F1
#
_entry.id   AF-A0A5C6T890-F1
#
_cell.length_a   1.000
_cell.length_b   1.000
_cell.length_c   1.000
_cell.angle_alpha   90.00
_cell.angle_beta   90.00
_cell.angle_gamma   90.00
#
_symmetry.space_group_name_H-M   'P 1'
#
loop_
_entity.id
_entity.type
_entity.pdbx_description
1 polymer ?
#
loop_
_entity_poly.entity_id
_entity_poly.type
_entity_poly.pdbx_seq_one_letter_code
_entity_poly.pdbx_strand_id
1 'polypeptide(L)'
;MHFTFVLAAFVGNAAAHGVVSSFKTDGAEHQGYLMNYYYDTKNGKALPPLAAWSAENLDNGFVSPDNYTHPDIICQKNGKPANLTVQVAAGGTIDFQWTKWAHFGPMMTYVAPCNGDCSAVDKATLKWVKIDEAGIDFDTQEWAARKMVNNNRTWTTKIPSTLAAGNYVFRHETIAVHGSNRIGGAQNYPQCFNIEITGSGTAKPEGVLGTKLYTPTDPGIYFNPYTTLKNYTIPGPPLFKDGNGGLDNGSVTSSIAKDQTTAPIIATTLVTSRLPKPTTFEVITSAFPTATSVPSESSPKPSASGCRAVRKGAGVMGSEFSEAAERFGITAVGGEGMSVGYAGGFLAGGGHSPMSPLYGMGADQVLSIEVVTADGRFVTANEHQNTDLFWALCGGGGSTFGVVTSYTVKVFPKIEVAIMSFSFTTSNTVSYDTFWRAVRAYWKLIPTFNAAGNYEYWAVTHGEGDLLAFSFFPWFAPNHTLAELKTLVAPLFQTWKDLGIEFNVTESEHSSYYGAWAAGFPREVVGGAKTKTAGRLFPTENFKDAAKFNKTFDALKSLSDKGGQIIGFGITGGPGPYPDNAVNPAWRGAAMWAISVIDYPEGSSWDLVAEKSKTLTND
;
A
#
# COMPACT_ATOMS: atom_id res chain seq x y z
N MET A 1 -8.77 31.67 22.21
CA MET A 1 -8.97 30.20 22.15
C MET A 1 -8.86 29.80 20.70
N HIS A 2 -7.71 29.26 20.28
CA HIS A 2 -7.46 28.88 18.89
C HIS A 2 -7.75 27.39 18.73
N PHE A 3 -8.66 27.07 17.82
CA PHE A 3 -9.14 25.73 17.50
C PHE A 3 -8.13 25.00 16.62
N THR A 4 -7.68 23.83 17.07
CA THR A 4 -6.81 22.92 16.31
C THR A 4 -7.68 21.94 15.53
N PHE A 5 -7.65 22.03 14.19
CA PHE A 5 -8.27 21.07 13.28
C PHE A 5 -7.45 19.78 13.25
N VAL A 6 -8.05 18.65 13.62
CA VAL A 6 -7.47 17.32 13.40
C VAL A 6 -8.03 16.79 12.08
N LEU A 7 -7.23 16.85 11.01
CA LEU A 7 -7.55 16.16 9.76
C LEU A 7 -7.36 14.65 9.99
N ALA A 8 -8.45 13.89 10.14
CA ALA A 8 -8.42 12.43 10.19
C ALA A 8 -8.24 11.90 8.75
N ALA A 9 -6.99 11.67 8.39
CA ALA A 9 -6.57 11.09 7.12
C ALA A 9 -6.92 9.59 7.05
N PHE A 10 -8.00 9.22 6.35
CA PHE A 10 -8.01 7.96 5.59
C PHE A 10 -7.24 8.21 4.29
N VAL A 11 -5.91 8.21 4.40
CA VAL A 11 -5.01 8.18 3.26
C VAL A 11 -4.94 6.72 2.83
N GLY A 12 -5.42 6.42 1.62
CA GLY A 12 -5.16 5.14 0.97
C GLY A 12 -3.68 4.85 1.08
N ASN A 13 -3.31 3.71 1.65
CA ASN A 13 -1.90 3.41 1.83
C ASN A 13 -1.30 3.32 0.43
N ALA A 14 -0.40 4.22 0.06
CA ALA A 14 0.69 3.74 -0.77
C ALA A 14 1.47 2.76 0.11
N ALA A 15 2.16 1.76 -0.45
CA ALA A 15 3.31 1.20 0.26
C ALA A 15 4.31 2.36 0.38
N ALA A 16 4.17 3.14 1.45
CA ALA A 16 4.85 4.42 1.61
C ALA A 16 6.19 4.25 2.31
N HIS A 17 6.38 3.08 2.94
CA HIS A 17 7.54 2.71 3.73
C HIS A 17 8.38 1.67 2.99
N GLY A 18 9.70 1.86 3.06
CA GLY A 18 10.68 1.02 2.41
C GLY A 18 11.87 0.72 3.31
N VAL A 19 12.72 -0.17 2.82
CA VAL A 19 14.00 -0.55 3.42
C VAL A 19 15.07 -0.47 2.34
N VAL A 20 16.33 -0.51 2.73
CA VAL A 20 17.44 -0.67 1.77
C VAL A 20 17.46 -2.12 1.32
N SER A 21 17.03 -2.40 0.08
CA SER A 21 16.99 -3.75 -0.48
C SER A 21 18.36 -4.27 -0.88
N SER A 22 19.24 -3.38 -1.34
CA SER A 22 20.62 -3.69 -1.71
C SER A 22 21.47 -2.43 -1.58
N PHE A 23 22.78 -2.60 -1.55
CA PHE A 23 23.70 -1.48 -1.58
C PHE A 23 24.97 -1.84 -2.35
N LYS A 24 25.65 -0.85 -2.92
CA LYS A 24 26.91 -1.05 -3.63
C LYS A 24 28.04 -0.29 -2.96
N THR A 25 29.17 -0.94 -2.71
CA THR A 25 30.40 -0.27 -2.24
C THR A 25 31.41 -0.23 -3.38
N ASP A 26 31.78 0.97 -3.83
CA ASP A 26 32.63 1.17 -5.02
C ASP A 26 32.18 0.33 -6.24
N GLY A 27 30.85 0.23 -6.43
CA GLY A 27 30.21 -0.53 -7.49
C GLY A 27 29.99 -2.03 -7.22
N ALA A 28 30.61 -2.60 -6.18
CA ALA A 28 30.40 -4.01 -5.79
C ALA A 28 29.06 -4.17 -5.06
N GLU A 29 28.19 -5.07 -5.56
CA GLU A 29 26.82 -5.21 -5.08
C GLU A 29 26.68 -6.17 -3.89
N HIS A 30 25.93 -5.72 -2.88
CA HIS A 30 25.65 -6.42 -1.64
C HIS A 30 24.16 -6.42 -1.33
N GLN A 31 23.70 -7.47 -0.66
CA GLN A 31 22.30 -7.64 -0.30
C GLN A 31 21.98 -6.88 1.00
N GLY A 32 20.87 -6.13 0.99
CA GLY A 32 20.30 -5.55 2.21
C GLY A 32 19.57 -6.60 3.06
N TYR A 33 19.14 -6.25 4.27
CA TYR A 33 18.35 -7.17 5.09
C TYR A 33 16.88 -7.10 4.67
N LEU A 34 16.40 -8.17 4.04
CA LEU A 34 15.04 -8.26 3.53
C LEU A 34 14.10 -8.91 4.56
N MET A 35 12.83 -8.51 4.51
CA MET A 35 11.79 -8.98 5.42
C MET A 35 11.66 -10.51 5.49
N ASN A 36 11.80 -11.19 4.35
CA ASN A 36 11.71 -12.64 4.26
C ASN A 36 12.82 -13.34 5.06
N TYR A 37 13.97 -12.70 5.31
CA TYR A 37 15.05 -13.28 6.10
C TYR A 37 14.66 -13.48 7.56
N TYR A 38 13.83 -12.61 8.13
CA TYR A 38 13.28 -12.85 9.46
C TYR A 38 12.48 -14.17 9.48
N TYR A 39 11.56 -14.35 8.53
CA TYR A 39 10.74 -15.56 8.45
C TYR A 39 11.56 -16.80 8.12
N ASP A 40 12.57 -16.69 7.25
CA ASP A 40 13.48 -17.79 6.93
C ASP A 40 14.23 -18.26 8.19
N THR A 41 14.72 -17.34 9.04
CA THR A 41 15.35 -17.73 10.32
C THR A 41 14.37 -18.37 11.30
N LYS A 42 13.13 -17.87 11.41
CA LYS A 42 12.09 -18.50 12.24
C LYS A 42 11.73 -19.90 11.77
N ASN A 43 11.87 -20.16 10.48
CA ASN A 43 11.65 -21.47 9.85
C ASN A 43 12.93 -22.34 9.82
N GLY A 44 13.98 -21.98 10.57
CA GLY A 44 15.20 -22.77 10.68
C GLY A 44 16.10 -22.76 9.44
N LYS A 45 15.87 -21.85 8.49
CA LYS A 45 16.73 -21.71 7.30
C LYS A 45 17.95 -20.85 7.62
N ALA A 46 19.09 -21.27 7.10
CA ALA A 46 20.31 -20.45 7.13
C ALA A 46 20.15 -19.24 6.20
N LEU A 47 20.54 -18.07 6.69
CA LEU A 47 20.63 -16.87 5.87
C LEU A 47 21.94 -16.87 5.06
N PRO A 48 21.96 -16.22 3.88
CA PRO A 48 23.23 -15.89 3.25
C PRO A 48 24.09 -15.02 4.20
N PRO A 49 25.42 -15.00 4.04
CA PRO A 49 26.26 -13.98 4.67
C PRO A 49 25.77 -12.59 4.27
N LEU A 50 25.52 -11.73 5.25
CA LEU A 50 24.99 -10.38 5.05
C LEU A 50 25.85 -9.39 5.79
N ALA A 51 26.15 -8.27 5.15
CA ALA A 51 26.73 -7.10 5.79
C ALA A 51 25.66 -6.13 6.30
N ALA A 52 24.40 -6.28 5.88
CA ALA A 52 23.27 -5.56 6.44
C ALA A 52 22.79 -6.19 7.76
N TRP A 53 22.52 -5.36 8.76
CA TRP A 53 22.02 -5.78 10.06
C TRP A 53 20.60 -6.34 9.96
N SER A 54 20.31 -7.35 10.78
CA SER A 54 18.93 -7.79 10.94
C SER A 54 18.10 -6.75 11.68
N ALA A 55 16.80 -6.70 11.39
CA ALA A 55 15.83 -5.86 12.10
C ALA A 55 14.44 -6.51 12.05
N GLU A 56 13.61 -6.22 13.06
CA GLU A 56 12.25 -6.76 13.21
C GLU A 56 11.17 -5.69 12.95
N ASN A 57 11.43 -4.75 12.05
CA ASN A 57 10.41 -3.83 11.53
C ASN A 57 9.49 -4.54 10.52
N LEU A 58 8.78 -5.57 10.98
CA LEU A 58 8.02 -6.52 10.14
C LEU A 58 6.90 -5.89 9.30
N ASP A 59 6.51 -4.68 9.68
CA ASP A 59 5.55 -3.78 9.06
C ASP A 59 6.19 -2.82 8.03
N ASN A 60 7.50 -2.97 7.75
CA ASN A 60 8.34 -1.92 7.17
C ASN A 60 8.25 -0.59 7.96
N GLY A 61 7.95 -0.66 9.25
CA GLY A 61 7.65 0.49 10.07
C GLY A 61 8.87 1.30 10.49
N PHE A 62 8.61 2.35 11.25
CA PHE A 62 9.57 3.33 11.71
C PHE A 62 9.86 3.20 13.22
N VAL A 63 10.87 3.95 13.67
CA VAL A 63 11.07 4.30 15.08
C VAL A 63 10.49 5.70 15.30
N SER A 64 9.56 5.85 16.25
CA SER A 64 8.94 7.13 16.58
C SER A 64 9.83 7.98 17.50
N PRO A 65 9.62 9.32 17.57
CA PRO A 65 10.29 10.19 18.52
C PRO A 65 10.21 9.77 19.98
N ASP A 66 9.10 9.15 20.39
CA ASP A 66 8.94 8.62 21.76
C ASP A 66 9.98 7.56 22.11
N ASN A 67 10.60 6.94 21.10
CA ASN A 67 11.61 5.89 21.23
C ASN A 67 13.03 6.38 20.93
N TYR A 68 13.30 7.69 20.88
CA TYR A 68 14.65 8.21 20.63
C TYR A 68 15.66 7.90 21.74
N THR A 69 15.20 7.64 22.96
CA THR A 69 16.05 7.17 24.05
C THR A 69 16.18 5.64 24.10
N HIS A 70 15.40 4.92 23.28
CA HIS A 70 15.39 3.45 23.22
C HIS A 70 16.43 2.93 22.20
N PRO A 71 17.10 1.77 22.43
CA PRO A 71 18.10 1.23 21.50
C PRO A 71 17.64 0.93 20.07
N ASP A 72 16.33 0.95 19.80
CA ASP A 72 15.79 0.74 18.45
C ASP A 72 16.12 1.87 17.49
N ILE A 73 16.30 3.11 17.96
CA ILE A 73 16.66 4.24 17.08
C ILE A 73 18.03 4.07 16.41
N ILE A 74 18.87 3.20 16.98
CA ILE A 74 20.25 2.98 16.57
C ILE A 74 20.28 2.24 15.23
N CYS A 75 19.70 1.04 15.17
CA CYS A 75 19.73 0.16 14.00
C CYS A 75 18.39 -0.55 13.77
N GLN A 76 17.28 0.15 14.03
CA GLN A 76 15.90 -0.32 13.94
C GLN A 76 15.50 -1.30 15.06
N LYS A 77 14.18 -1.55 15.17
CA LYS A 77 13.52 -2.48 16.10
C LYS A 77 14.26 -3.81 16.21
N ASN A 78 14.73 -4.14 17.41
CA ASN A 78 15.46 -5.37 17.71
C ASN A 78 16.69 -5.62 16.81
N GLY A 79 17.29 -4.57 16.24
CA GLY A 79 18.34 -4.74 15.26
C GLY A 79 19.61 -5.40 15.83
N LYS A 80 20.18 -6.37 15.11
CA LYS A 80 21.38 -7.14 15.52
C LYS A 80 22.50 -7.08 14.47
N PRO A 81 23.77 -7.11 14.91
CA PRO A 81 24.94 -7.09 14.04
C PRO A 81 24.89 -8.11 12.90
N ALA A 82 25.42 -7.69 11.75
CA ALA A 82 25.59 -8.54 10.59
C ALA A 82 26.82 -9.46 10.74
N ASN A 83 26.87 -10.57 10.00
CA ASN A 83 27.95 -11.57 10.13
C ASN A 83 29.05 -11.43 9.05
N LEU A 84 28.88 -10.52 8.09
CA LEU A 84 29.85 -10.18 7.07
C LEU A 84 30.24 -8.70 7.20
N THR A 85 31.47 -8.36 6.81
CA THR A 85 31.93 -6.98 6.64
C THR A 85 32.37 -6.83 5.19
N VAL A 86 31.92 -5.77 4.50
CA VAL A 86 32.30 -5.47 3.11
C VAL A 86 33.19 -4.23 3.05
N GLN A 87 33.91 -4.03 1.96
CA GLN A 87 34.92 -2.95 1.87
C GLN A 87 34.45 -1.77 1.02
N VAL A 88 34.87 -0.57 1.41
CA VAL A 88 34.79 0.66 0.62
C VAL A 88 36.09 1.45 0.80
N ALA A 89 36.57 2.12 -0.23
CA ALA A 89 37.72 3.03 -0.11
C ALA A 89 37.30 4.35 0.56
N ALA A 90 38.20 4.93 1.36
CA ALA A 90 38.09 6.33 1.75
C ALA A 90 38.08 7.20 0.49
N GLY A 91 37.10 8.10 0.35
CA GLY A 91 36.85 8.85 -0.88
C GLY A 91 35.96 8.13 -1.90
N GLY A 92 35.70 6.83 -1.71
CA GLY A 92 34.80 6.00 -2.50
C GLY A 92 33.31 6.30 -2.24
N THR A 93 32.43 5.46 -2.78
CA THR A 93 30.97 5.68 -2.69
C THR A 93 30.21 4.45 -2.23
N ILE A 94 29.08 4.72 -1.58
CA ILE A 94 28.06 3.72 -1.27
C ILE A 94 26.74 4.14 -1.89
N ASP A 95 26.19 3.29 -2.75
CA ASP A 95 24.86 3.46 -3.33
C ASP A 95 23.85 2.64 -2.54
N PHE A 96 22.94 3.28 -1.81
CA PHE A 96 21.87 2.63 -1.08
C PHE A 96 20.61 2.56 -1.94
N GLN A 97 20.22 1.34 -2.36
CA GLN A 97 19.02 1.10 -3.15
C GLN A 97 17.83 0.81 -2.23
N TRP A 98 16.89 1.73 -2.19
CA TRP A 98 15.65 1.60 -1.43
C TRP A 98 14.57 0.84 -2.21
N THR A 99 13.71 0.15 -1.47
CA THR A 99 12.41 -0.32 -2.00
C THR A 99 11.47 0.87 -2.22
N LYS A 100 10.21 0.62 -2.63
CA LYS A 100 9.22 1.67 -2.87
C LYS A 100 9.12 2.60 -1.65
N TRP A 101 9.22 3.91 -1.90
CA TRP A 101 9.21 4.96 -0.90
C TRP A 101 8.25 6.08 -1.33
N ALA A 102 7.37 6.55 -0.44
CA ALA A 102 6.37 7.56 -0.80
C ALA A 102 6.38 8.81 0.10
N HIS A 103 7.24 8.85 1.12
CA HIS A 103 7.35 9.99 2.02
C HIS A 103 8.39 11.01 1.55
N PHE A 104 8.34 12.20 2.14
CA PHE A 104 9.33 13.25 1.98
C PHE A 104 10.03 13.53 3.31
N GLY A 105 11.26 14.03 3.23
CA GLY A 105 12.11 14.31 4.38
C GLY A 105 13.60 14.25 4.05
N PRO A 106 14.48 14.42 5.04
CA PRO A 106 15.93 14.40 4.85
C PRO A 106 16.46 12.99 4.58
N MET A 107 17.67 12.93 4.02
CA MET A 107 18.50 11.74 3.89
C MET A 107 19.78 11.96 4.69
N MET A 108 20.23 10.97 5.47
CA MET A 108 21.46 11.07 6.26
C MET A 108 22.20 9.73 6.31
N THR A 109 23.53 9.80 6.39
CA THR A 109 24.39 8.64 6.64
C THR A 109 25.38 8.94 7.75
N TYR A 110 25.52 7.98 8.66
CA TYR A 110 26.41 8.03 9.80
C TYR A 110 27.38 6.85 9.80
N VAL A 111 28.51 7.03 10.47
CA VAL A 111 29.47 5.96 10.76
C VAL A 111 29.79 5.91 12.24
N ALA A 112 30.02 4.72 12.78
CA ALA A 112 30.51 4.50 14.13
C ALA A 112 31.61 3.42 14.11
N PRO A 113 32.82 3.68 14.64
CA PRO A 113 33.88 2.70 14.65
C PRO A 113 33.51 1.52 15.56
N CYS A 114 33.70 0.29 15.06
CA CYS A 114 33.47 -0.93 15.85
C CYS A 114 34.58 -1.17 16.87
N ASN A 115 35.76 -0.55 16.68
CA ASN A 115 36.97 -0.80 17.47
C ASN A 115 37.38 -2.28 17.55
N GLY A 116 37.14 -3.02 16.45
CA GLY A 116 37.32 -4.46 16.38
C GLY A 116 36.41 -5.06 15.31
N ASP A 117 35.94 -6.28 15.55
CA ASP A 117 34.96 -6.93 14.70
C ASP A 117 33.55 -6.35 14.94
N CYS A 118 32.87 -5.94 13.87
CA CYS A 118 31.52 -5.42 13.94
C CYS A 118 30.48 -6.51 14.20
N SER A 119 30.78 -7.80 13.97
CA SER A 119 29.80 -8.90 14.11
C SER A 119 29.31 -9.15 15.55
N ALA A 120 30.04 -8.65 16.54
CA ALA A 120 29.72 -8.81 17.97
C ALA A 120 29.58 -7.45 18.70
N VAL A 121 29.50 -6.34 17.97
CA VAL A 121 29.50 -5.01 18.58
C VAL A 121 28.20 -4.74 19.33
N ASP A 122 28.31 -4.20 20.55
CA ASP A 122 27.15 -3.69 21.27
C ASP A 122 26.72 -2.34 20.69
N LYS A 123 25.59 -2.34 19.98
CA LYS A 123 25.05 -1.16 19.32
C LYS A 123 24.82 0.02 20.28
N ALA A 124 24.56 -0.22 21.57
CA ALA A 124 24.32 0.84 22.54
C ALA A 124 25.60 1.65 22.86
N THR A 125 26.78 1.09 22.58
CA THR A 125 28.08 1.73 22.83
C THR A 125 28.60 2.53 21.63
N LEU A 126 28.00 2.35 20.45
CA LEU A 126 28.41 3.01 19.22
C LEU A 126 28.21 4.53 19.30
N LYS A 127 29.27 5.25 18.93
CA LYS A 127 29.29 6.71 18.80
C LYS A 127 29.28 7.10 17.32
N TRP A 128 28.20 7.72 16.89
CA TRP A 128 27.87 8.02 15.50
C TRP A 128 28.35 9.40 15.07
N VAL A 129 29.03 9.44 13.94
CA VAL A 129 29.47 10.65 13.25
C VAL A 129 28.68 10.77 11.95
N LYS A 130 28.08 11.93 11.70
CA LYS A 130 27.34 12.19 10.46
C LYS A 130 28.33 12.50 9.34
N ILE A 131 28.26 11.77 8.22
CA ILE A 131 29.19 11.92 7.08
C ILE A 131 28.51 12.34 5.78
N ASP A 132 27.18 12.27 5.72
CA ASP A 132 26.39 12.74 4.58
C ASP A 132 25.01 13.19 5.09
N GLU A 133 24.52 14.29 4.53
CA GLU A 133 23.19 14.80 4.81
C GLU A 133 22.62 15.65 3.68
N ALA A 134 21.32 15.55 3.48
CA ALA A 134 20.56 16.44 2.62
C ALA A 134 19.15 16.65 3.17
N GLY A 135 18.69 17.90 3.17
CA GLY A 135 17.38 18.31 3.67
C GLY A 135 16.38 18.59 2.56
N ILE A 136 15.90 19.83 2.50
CA ILE A 136 14.98 20.33 1.47
C ILE A 136 15.67 21.41 0.63
N ASP A 137 15.39 21.41 -0.67
CA ASP A 137 15.73 22.51 -1.56
C ASP A 137 14.71 23.64 -1.41
N PHE A 138 15.12 24.83 -0.94
CA PHE A 138 14.16 25.91 -0.67
C PHE A 138 13.59 26.60 -1.91
N ASP A 139 14.22 26.43 -3.07
CA ASP A 139 13.74 27.01 -4.31
C ASP A 139 12.67 26.13 -4.94
N THR A 140 12.93 24.82 -5.01
CA THR A 140 11.99 23.84 -5.59
C THR A 140 11.01 23.25 -4.58
N GLN A 141 11.27 23.41 -3.28
CA GLN A 141 10.61 22.72 -2.16
C GLN A 141 10.72 21.18 -2.25
N GLU A 142 11.70 20.68 -2.99
CA GLU A 142 11.93 19.24 -3.15
C GLU A 142 12.81 18.70 -2.00
N TRP A 143 12.30 17.69 -1.30
CA TRP A 143 13.03 16.99 -0.24
C TRP A 143 14.03 15.97 -0.77
N ALA A 144 15.12 15.73 -0.04
CA ALA A 144 16.15 14.74 -0.38
C ALA A 144 15.59 13.33 -0.61
N ALA A 145 14.60 12.89 0.19
CA ALA A 145 13.94 11.61 -0.02
C ALA A 145 13.18 11.53 -1.38
N ARG A 146 12.70 12.66 -1.92
CA ARG A 146 12.11 12.71 -3.27
C ARG A 146 13.19 12.62 -4.35
N LYS A 147 14.32 13.30 -4.16
CA LYS A 147 15.49 13.15 -5.04
C LYS A 147 15.97 11.69 -5.10
N MET A 148 16.03 11.02 -3.95
CA MET A 148 16.31 9.57 -3.87
C MET A 148 15.32 8.76 -4.71
N VAL A 149 14.01 8.98 -4.54
CA VAL A 149 12.96 8.28 -5.31
C VAL A 149 13.13 8.50 -6.81
N ASN A 150 13.37 9.74 -7.23
CA ASN A 150 13.56 10.13 -8.62
C ASN A 150 14.85 9.55 -9.23
N ASN A 151 15.88 9.34 -8.41
CA ASN A 151 17.13 8.67 -8.80
C ASN A 151 17.02 7.14 -8.74
N ASN A 152 15.98 6.57 -9.36
CA ASN A 152 15.71 5.13 -9.35
C ASN A 152 15.68 4.52 -7.93
N ARG A 153 15.24 5.28 -6.92
CA ARG A 153 15.25 4.90 -5.50
C ARG A 153 16.65 4.65 -4.93
N THR A 154 17.65 5.39 -5.40
CA THR A 154 19.04 5.24 -4.96
C THR A 154 19.56 6.53 -4.34
N TRP A 155 20.16 6.41 -3.17
CA TRP A 155 20.93 7.48 -2.53
C TRP A 155 22.41 7.12 -2.51
N THR A 156 23.26 7.99 -3.05
CA THR A 156 24.70 7.79 -3.07
C THR A 156 25.36 8.63 -2.00
N THR A 157 26.05 7.98 -1.06
CA THR A 157 26.88 8.63 -0.04
C THR A 157 28.34 8.52 -0.44
N LYS A 158 29.07 9.63 -0.41
CA LYS A 158 30.53 9.65 -0.59
C LYS A 158 31.22 9.49 0.77
N ILE A 159 32.20 8.61 0.84
CA ILE A 159 32.98 8.39 2.06
C ILE A 159 34.03 9.50 2.19
N PRO A 160 34.16 10.17 3.35
CA PRO A 160 35.22 11.16 3.55
C PRO A 160 36.60 10.52 3.33
N SER A 161 37.42 11.13 2.48
CA SER A 161 38.76 10.65 2.11
C SER A 161 39.75 10.68 3.27
N THR A 162 39.53 11.56 4.25
CA THR A 162 40.38 11.69 5.44
C THR A 162 40.01 10.76 6.59
N LEU A 163 38.86 10.08 6.54
CA LEU A 163 38.40 9.20 7.61
C LEU A 163 39.35 8.00 7.79
N ALA A 164 39.67 7.66 9.04
CA ALA A 164 40.61 6.60 9.33
C ALA A 164 40.15 5.24 8.80
N ALA A 165 41.08 4.45 8.26
CA ALA A 165 40.79 3.07 7.89
C ALA A 165 40.39 2.23 9.12
N GLY A 166 39.52 1.24 8.92
CA GLY A 166 39.05 0.32 9.95
C GLY A 166 37.62 -0.15 9.76
N ASN A 167 37.13 -0.93 10.71
CA ASN A 167 35.77 -1.48 10.71
C ASN A 167 34.77 -0.50 11.32
N TYR A 168 33.70 -0.22 10.59
CA TYR A 168 32.62 0.69 11.00
C TYR A 168 31.26 0.03 10.86
N VAL A 169 30.34 0.43 11.74
CA VAL A 169 28.91 0.33 11.45
C VAL A 169 28.50 1.60 10.73
N PHE A 170 27.93 1.44 9.55
CA PHE A 170 27.24 2.50 8.82
C PHE A 170 25.77 2.48 9.18
N ARG A 171 25.17 3.65 9.35
CA ARG A 171 23.73 3.83 9.56
C ARG A 171 23.22 4.81 8.52
N HIS A 172 22.47 4.30 7.56
CA HIS A 172 21.80 5.09 6.53
C HIS A 172 20.32 5.23 6.90
N GLU A 173 19.76 6.43 6.78
CA GLU A 173 18.36 6.64 7.10
C GLU A 173 17.72 7.76 6.29
N THR A 174 16.39 7.72 6.31
CA THR A 174 15.55 8.88 6.04
C THR A 174 14.57 9.08 7.20
N ILE A 175 14.13 10.31 7.41
CA ILE A 175 13.06 10.65 8.35
C ILE A 175 11.86 11.10 7.53
N ALA A 176 10.75 10.38 7.58
CA ALA A 176 9.52 10.89 6.98
C ALA A 176 8.94 11.99 7.88
N VAL A 177 8.86 13.21 7.34
CA VAL A 177 8.48 14.41 8.11
C VAL A 177 7.01 14.80 7.90
N HIS A 178 6.20 14.00 7.20
CA HIS A 178 4.78 14.32 6.98
C HIS A 178 3.98 14.47 8.29
N GLY A 179 4.37 13.78 9.36
CA GLY A 179 3.74 13.94 10.68
C GLY A 179 4.42 14.98 11.58
N SER A 180 5.50 15.65 11.14
CA SER A 180 6.31 16.53 11.99
C SER A 180 5.59 17.77 12.52
N ASN A 181 4.38 18.09 12.02
CA ASN A 181 3.59 19.19 12.58
C ASN A 181 3.00 18.87 13.97
N ARG A 182 3.24 17.67 14.50
CA ARG A 182 2.90 17.25 15.86
C ARG A 182 4.13 16.60 16.51
N ILE A 183 4.31 16.83 17.82
CA ILE A 183 5.31 16.10 18.60
C ILE A 183 5.00 14.61 18.51
N GLY A 184 6.03 13.79 18.30
CA GLY A 184 5.88 12.34 18.10
C GLY A 184 5.52 11.92 16.66
N GLY A 185 5.25 12.86 15.75
CA GLY A 185 4.75 12.54 14.42
C GLY A 185 5.83 12.27 13.34
N ALA A 186 7.10 12.61 13.58
CA ALA A 186 8.18 12.22 12.68
C ALA A 186 8.37 10.69 12.69
N GLN A 187 8.93 10.13 11.61
CA GLN A 187 9.12 8.68 11.47
C GLN A 187 10.52 8.36 10.97
N ASN A 188 11.36 7.70 11.78
CA ASN A 188 12.75 7.39 11.43
C ASN A 188 12.91 5.98 10.87
N TYR A 189 13.71 5.84 9.81
CA TYR A 189 13.96 4.58 9.12
C TYR A 189 15.46 4.23 9.06
N PRO A 190 16.11 3.99 10.22
CA PRO A 190 17.52 3.62 10.26
C PRO A 190 17.77 2.22 9.72
N GLN A 191 18.81 2.05 8.91
CA GLN A 191 19.30 0.77 8.40
C GLN A 191 20.82 0.70 8.61
N CYS A 192 21.31 -0.40 9.20
CA CYS A 192 22.73 -0.52 9.58
C CYS A 192 23.49 -1.56 8.76
N PHE A 193 24.78 -1.31 8.54
CA PHE A 193 25.66 -2.13 7.70
C PHE A 193 27.07 -2.22 8.29
N ASN A 194 27.70 -3.39 8.24
CA ASN A 194 29.11 -3.59 8.60
C ASN A 194 29.99 -3.32 7.38
N ILE A 195 30.81 -2.27 7.44
CA ILE A 195 31.68 -1.89 6.33
C ILE A 195 33.06 -1.51 6.85
N GLU A 196 34.09 -2.06 6.23
CA GLU A 196 35.49 -1.70 6.42
C GLU A 196 35.85 -0.56 5.46
N ILE A 197 36.32 0.55 6.02
CA ILE A 197 36.91 1.64 5.24
C ILE A 197 38.39 1.32 5.04
N THR A 198 38.83 1.29 3.78
CA THR A 198 40.23 1.10 3.39
C THR A 198 40.85 2.43 2.94
N GLY A 199 42.17 2.58 3.05
CA GLY A 199 42.88 3.79 2.63
C GLY A 199 43.85 4.33 3.66
N SER A 200 44.32 5.57 3.45
CA SER A 200 45.35 6.22 4.26
C SER A 200 44.85 7.37 5.13
N GLY A 201 43.52 7.58 5.20
CA GLY A 201 42.92 8.56 6.09
C GLY A 201 43.29 8.30 7.56
N THR A 202 43.25 9.34 8.39
CA THR A 202 43.65 9.29 9.81
C THR A 202 42.68 10.00 10.75
N ALA A 203 41.66 10.68 10.23
CA ALA A 203 40.69 11.41 11.03
C ALA A 203 39.82 10.46 11.86
N LYS A 204 39.65 10.79 13.14
CA LYS A 204 38.82 10.07 14.11
C LYS A 204 37.88 11.05 14.83
N PRO A 205 36.87 11.61 14.13
CA PRO A 205 35.92 12.54 14.74
C PRO A 205 35.18 11.88 15.91
N GLU A 206 34.91 12.66 16.96
CA GLU A 206 34.11 12.19 18.08
C GLU A 206 32.63 12.08 17.67
N GLY A 207 32.03 10.92 17.93
CA GLY A 207 30.62 10.67 17.63
C GLY A 207 29.69 10.82 18.84
N VAL A 208 28.39 10.77 18.57
CA VAL A 208 27.31 10.85 19.56
C VAL A 208 26.63 9.50 19.73
N LEU A 209 26.23 9.13 20.95
CA LEU A 209 25.48 7.89 21.18
C LEU A 209 24.18 7.88 20.35
N GLY A 210 23.81 6.72 19.81
CA GLY A 210 22.63 6.61 18.94
C GLY A 210 21.33 7.10 19.60
N THR A 211 21.16 6.83 20.90
CA THR A 211 20.02 7.28 21.73
C THR A 211 20.06 8.77 22.11
N LYS A 212 21.03 9.50 21.58
CA LYS A 212 21.21 10.95 21.76
C LYS A 212 21.30 11.69 20.42
N LEU A 213 21.05 11.01 19.31
CA LEU A 213 21.06 11.66 17.99
C LEU A 213 19.93 12.69 17.87
N TYR A 214 18.78 12.41 18.46
CA TYR A 214 17.57 13.21 18.28
C TYR A 214 16.84 13.45 19.59
N THR A 215 16.12 14.56 19.67
CA THR A 215 15.07 14.80 20.66
C THR A 215 13.71 14.98 19.97
N PRO A 216 12.57 14.64 20.62
CA PRO A 216 11.25 14.84 20.01
C PRO A 216 10.92 16.28 19.64
N THR A 217 11.67 17.25 20.16
CA THR A 217 11.47 18.69 19.98
C THR A 217 12.54 19.35 19.14
N ASP A 218 13.46 18.59 18.53
CA ASP A 218 14.46 19.18 17.64
C ASP A 218 13.75 19.93 16.49
N PRO A 219 14.23 21.11 16.06
CA PRO A 219 13.58 21.91 15.01
C PRO A 219 13.42 21.19 13.66
N GLY A 220 14.22 20.16 13.39
CA GLY A 220 14.10 19.31 12.21
C GLY A 220 13.19 18.09 12.36
N ILE A 221 12.67 17.86 13.58
CA ILE A 221 11.80 16.74 13.96
C ILE A 221 10.37 17.25 14.22
N TYR A 222 10.22 18.33 14.97
CA TYR A 222 8.93 18.97 15.26
C TYR A 222 8.85 20.37 14.63
N PHE A 223 8.18 20.46 13.48
CA PHE A 223 7.99 21.67 12.69
C PHE A 223 6.84 21.46 11.71
N ASN A 224 6.28 22.51 11.12
CA ASN A 224 5.25 22.35 10.11
C ASN A 224 5.88 22.18 8.70
N PRO A 225 5.86 20.97 8.09
CA PRO A 225 6.45 20.75 6.77
C PRO A 225 5.53 21.19 5.61
N TYR A 226 4.27 21.57 5.90
CA TYR A 226 3.24 21.88 4.90
C TYR A 226 3.19 23.37 4.52
N THR A 227 4.24 24.11 4.86
CA THR A 227 4.42 25.51 4.47
C THR A 227 5.61 25.62 3.53
N THR A 228 5.70 26.72 2.77
CA THR A 228 6.94 27.04 2.05
C THR A 228 8.07 27.26 3.06
N LEU A 229 8.98 26.31 3.15
CA LEU A 229 10.10 26.39 4.07
C LEU A 229 11.15 27.35 3.52
N LYS A 230 11.69 28.18 4.41
CA LYS A 230 12.84 29.07 4.14
C LYS A 230 14.07 28.69 4.96
N ASN A 231 13.88 27.81 5.93
CA ASN A 231 14.93 27.18 6.70
C ASN A 231 14.48 25.76 7.06
N TYR A 232 15.45 24.90 7.32
CA TYR A 232 15.27 23.55 7.82
C TYR A 232 16.58 23.12 8.48
N THR A 233 16.52 22.76 9.76
CA THR A 233 17.68 22.25 10.49
C THR A 233 17.66 20.74 10.37
N ILE A 234 18.63 20.15 9.69
CA ILE A 234 18.73 18.68 9.61
C ILE A 234 19.00 18.15 11.03
N PRO A 235 18.20 17.21 11.55
CA PRO A 235 18.40 16.64 12.89
C PRO A 235 19.76 15.95 13.05
N GLY A 236 20.21 15.77 14.29
CA GLY A 236 21.44 15.05 14.58
C GLY A 236 22.68 15.94 14.78
N PRO A 237 23.83 15.33 15.08
CA PRO A 237 25.08 16.05 15.23
C PRO A 237 25.50 16.75 13.93
N PRO A 238 26.41 17.74 14.01
CA PRO A 238 27.06 18.33 12.85
C PRO A 238 27.61 17.33 11.83
N LEU A 239 27.55 17.70 10.55
CA LEU A 239 28.24 17.00 9.48
C LEU A 239 29.77 17.08 9.67
N PHE A 240 30.45 15.95 9.50
CA PHE A 240 31.92 15.90 9.46
C PHE A 240 32.46 16.47 8.15
N LYS A 241 33.37 17.43 8.22
CA LYS A 241 34.00 18.06 7.05
C LYS A 241 35.29 17.33 6.65
N ASP A 242 35.27 16.73 5.47
CA ASP A 242 36.45 16.12 4.87
C ASP A 242 37.55 17.18 4.63
N GLY A 243 38.74 16.99 5.20
CA GLY A 243 39.90 17.88 5.01
C GLY A 243 40.25 18.85 6.14
N ASN A 244 39.38 19.12 7.13
CA ASN A 244 39.68 20.06 8.24
C ASN A 244 39.54 19.47 9.66
N GLY A 245 39.19 18.19 9.81
CA GLY A 245 39.15 17.51 11.12
C GLY A 245 38.14 18.05 12.15
N GLY A 246 37.27 19.00 11.76
CA GLY A 246 36.32 19.67 12.65
C GLY A 246 34.85 19.44 12.27
N LEU A 247 33.97 19.53 13.27
CA LEU A 247 32.50 19.48 13.17
C LEU A 247 31.93 20.87 12.83
N ASP A 248 30.92 20.97 11.97
CA ASP A 248 30.30 22.25 11.58
C ASP A 248 29.12 22.66 12.48
N ASN A 249 29.29 23.68 13.34
CA ASN A 249 28.22 24.18 14.21
C ASN A 249 27.30 25.24 13.56
N GLY A 250 27.20 25.27 12.24
CA GLY A 250 26.42 26.27 11.50
C GLY A 250 25.10 25.72 10.95
N SER A 251 23.99 26.40 11.22
CA SER A 251 22.77 26.30 10.41
C SER A 251 23.09 26.80 8.99
N VAL A 252 23.44 25.91 8.07
CA VAL A 252 23.75 26.28 6.69
C VAL A 252 22.62 25.83 5.75
N THR A 253 21.91 26.82 5.23
CA THR A 253 21.16 26.77 3.97
C THR A 253 22.13 26.43 2.84
N SER A 254 21.98 25.29 2.17
CA SER A 254 22.80 24.98 0.99
C SER A 254 21.94 24.52 -0.19
N SER A 255 21.82 25.41 -1.17
CA SER A 255 21.57 25.08 -2.58
C SER A 255 22.80 24.36 -3.15
N ILE A 256 22.61 23.28 -3.91
CA ILE A 256 23.72 22.57 -4.55
C ILE A 256 23.60 22.69 -6.07
N ALA A 257 24.76 23.04 -6.64
CA ALA A 257 25.05 23.30 -8.04
C ALA A 257 24.69 22.15 -8.98
N LYS A 258 24.24 22.54 -10.18
CA LYS A 258 24.14 21.71 -11.38
C LYS A 258 25.54 21.37 -11.89
N ASP A 259 25.91 20.10 -11.86
CA ASP A 259 26.66 19.49 -12.97
C ASP A 259 26.66 17.97 -12.87
N GLN A 260 25.96 17.28 -13.76
CA GLN A 260 26.29 15.91 -14.14
C GLN A 260 26.02 15.72 -15.64
N THR A 261 27.12 15.59 -16.36
CA THR A 261 27.21 15.28 -17.78
C THR A 261 26.96 13.78 -18.02
N THR A 262 26.11 13.52 -19.01
CA THR A 262 25.78 12.18 -19.52
C THR A 262 26.92 11.59 -20.36
N ALA A 263 27.25 10.32 -20.17
CA ALA A 263 28.04 9.52 -21.11
C ALA A 263 27.51 8.06 -21.19
N PRO A 264 27.71 7.34 -22.31
CA PRO A 264 26.78 6.33 -22.81
C PRO A 264 27.05 4.91 -22.30
N ILE A 265 25.98 4.11 -22.25
CA ILE A 265 25.96 2.70 -21.83
C ILE A 265 26.48 1.80 -22.96
N ILE A 266 27.52 1.02 -22.68
CA ILE A 266 27.93 -0.15 -23.47
C ILE A 266 27.30 -1.38 -22.83
N ALA A 267 26.47 -2.10 -23.59
CA ALA A 267 25.88 -3.37 -23.17
C ALA A 267 26.92 -4.49 -23.26
N THR A 268 27.06 -5.28 -22.19
CA THR A 268 27.74 -6.58 -22.25
C THR A 268 26.87 -7.63 -21.60
N THR A 269 26.48 -8.62 -22.40
CA THR A 269 25.63 -9.75 -22.05
C THR A 269 26.44 -10.78 -21.26
N LEU A 270 25.95 -11.21 -20.10
CA LEU A 270 26.45 -12.41 -19.41
C LEU A 270 25.26 -13.32 -19.07
N VAL A 271 25.31 -14.51 -19.67
CA VAL A 271 24.36 -15.60 -19.50
C VAL A 271 24.71 -16.35 -18.22
N THR A 272 23.77 -16.45 -17.28
CA THR A 272 23.82 -17.44 -16.20
C THR A 272 22.47 -18.14 -16.10
N SER A 273 22.48 -19.45 -16.30
CA SER A 273 21.32 -20.34 -16.22
C SER A 273 20.76 -20.41 -14.80
N ARG A 274 19.46 -20.13 -14.65
CA ARG A 274 18.66 -20.48 -13.47
C ARG A 274 17.58 -21.47 -13.86
N LEU A 275 17.33 -22.45 -12.99
CA LEU A 275 16.15 -23.31 -13.04
C LEU A 275 14.86 -22.47 -12.90
N PRO A 276 13.73 -22.86 -13.54
CA PRO A 276 12.56 -21.98 -13.67
C PRO A 276 11.75 -21.88 -12.38
N LYS A 277 11.42 -20.64 -11.99
CA LYS A 277 10.30 -20.31 -11.09
C LYS A 277 9.00 -20.57 -11.87
N PRO A 278 7.98 -21.30 -11.34
CA PRO A 278 6.71 -21.46 -12.04
C PRO A 278 5.97 -20.13 -11.99
N THR A 279 6.16 -19.33 -13.04
CA THR A 279 5.47 -18.06 -13.32
C THR A 279 4.69 -18.19 -14.63
N THR A 280 4.20 -19.39 -14.91
CA THR A 280 3.53 -19.71 -16.17
C THR A 280 2.12 -19.16 -16.15
N PHE A 281 1.97 -17.96 -16.73
CA PHE A 281 0.70 -17.52 -17.29
C PHE A 281 0.56 -18.17 -18.67
N GLU A 282 -0.44 -19.02 -18.84
CA GLU A 282 -0.80 -19.58 -20.13
C GLU A 282 -2.16 -19.02 -20.54
N VAL A 283 -2.19 -18.29 -21.66
CA VAL A 283 -3.43 -17.83 -22.29
C VAL A 283 -3.89 -18.95 -23.22
N ILE A 284 -4.99 -19.61 -22.88
CA ILE A 284 -5.55 -20.69 -23.68
C ILE A 284 -6.71 -20.12 -24.51
N THR A 285 -6.67 -20.32 -25.82
CA THR A 285 -7.82 -20.13 -26.71
C THR A 285 -8.38 -21.49 -27.10
N SER A 286 -9.58 -21.85 -26.62
CA SER A 286 -10.27 -23.07 -27.05
C SER A 286 -11.52 -22.75 -27.87
N ALA A 287 -11.68 -23.40 -29.03
CA ALA A 287 -12.93 -23.45 -29.77
C ALA A 287 -13.79 -24.61 -29.20
N PHE A 288 -15.02 -24.31 -28.78
CA PHE A 288 -15.99 -25.34 -28.36
C PHE A 288 -16.80 -25.85 -29.56
N PRO A 289 -17.21 -27.13 -29.58
CA PRO A 289 -18.04 -27.67 -30.64
C PRO A 289 -19.48 -27.14 -30.57
N THR A 290 -20.03 -26.82 -31.73
CA THR A 290 -21.38 -26.30 -31.95
C THR A 290 -22.45 -27.30 -31.51
N ALA A 291 -23.28 -26.92 -30.53
CA ALA A 291 -24.50 -27.66 -30.19
C ALA A 291 -25.63 -27.34 -31.19
N THR A 292 -26.33 -28.39 -31.62
CA THR A 292 -27.48 -28.38 -32.52
C THR A 292 -28.70 -27.67 -31.93
N SER A 293 -29.42 -26.98 -32.81
CA SER A 293 -30.51 -26.03 -32.53
C SER A 293 -31.86 -26.65 -32.18
N VAL A 294 -32.59 -26.01 -31.26
CA VAL A 294 -34.08 -25.95 -31.18
C VAL A 294 -34.47 -24.49 -30.78
N PRO A 295 -35.56 -23.87 -31.31
CA PRO A 295 -35.66 -22.41 -31.45
C PRO A 295 -36.56 -21.66 -30.44
N SER A 296 -36.33 -20.32 -30.44
CA SER A 296 -37.06 -19.14 -29.88
C SER A 296 -36.94 -18.87 -28.36
N GLU A 297 -36.72 -17.63 -27.87
CA GLU A 297 -37.00 -16.29 -28.41
C GLU A 297 -36.10 -15.19 -27.78
N SER A 298 -35.68 -14.24 -28.64
CA SER A 298 -35.12 -12.89 -28.45
C SER A 298 -34.28 -12.48 -27.21
N SER A 299 -32.96 -12.54 -27.36
CA SER A 299 -32.01 -11.49 -26.88
C SER A 299 -30.77 -11.48 -27.81
N PRO A 300 -30.07 -10.35 -28.05
CA PRO A 300 -28.94 -10.32 -28.96
C PRO A 300 -27.79 -11.16 -28.39
N LYS A 301 -27.52 -12.32 -29.01
CA LYS A 301 -26.36 -13.15 -28.72
C LYS A 301 -25.10 -12.38 -29.16
N PRO A 302 -24.11 -12.14 -28.27
CA PRO A 302 -22.80 -11.63 -28.69
C PRO A 302 -22.18 -12.61 -29.68
N SER A 303 -21.61 -12.09 -30.77
CA SER A 303 -20.97 -12.89 -31.81
C SER A 303 -19.80 -13.72 -31.25
N ALA A 304 -19.60 -14.89 -31.86
CA ALA A 304 -18.61 -15.90 -31.47
C ALA A 304 -17.15 -15.43 -31.64
N SER A 305 -16.67 -14.59 -30.71
CA SER A 305 -15.26 -14.49 -30.38
C SER A 305 -15.01 -15.35 -29.14
N GLY A 306 -14.05 -16.29 -29.21
CA GLY A 306 -13.83 -17.28 -28.15
C GLY A 306 -13.59 -16.64 -26.78
N CYS A 307 -14.15 -17.23 -25.73
CA CYS A 307 -13.89 -16.82 -24.35
C CYS A 307 -12.40 -17.03 -24.05
N ARG A 308 -11.68 -15.94 -23.77
CA ARG A 308 -10.27 -16.01 -23.37
C ARG A 308 -10.19 -16.39 -21.90
N ALA A 309 -9.22 -17.23 -21.56
CA ALA A 309 -8.99 -17.65 -20.18
C ALA A 309 -7.51 -17.56 -19.80
N VAL A 310 -7.26 -17.41 -18.50
CA VAL A 310 -5.92 -17.43 -17.92
C VAL A 310 -5.90 -18.44 -16.78
N ARG A 311 -4.96 -19.40 -16.87
CA ARG A 311 -4.61 -20.28 -15.76
C ARG A 311 -3.54 -19.63 -14.89
N LYS A 312 -3.66 -19.80 -13.57
CA LYS A 312 -2.73 -19.22 -12.60
C LYS A 312 -2.62 -20.07 -11.33
N GLY A 313 -1.45 -20.04 -10.68
CA GLY A 313 -1.22 -20.75 -9.43
C GLY A 313 -1.91 -20.08 -8.23
N ALA A 314 -2.15 -20.85 -7.16
CA ALA A 314 -2.86 -20.41 -5.96
C ALA A 314 -2.22 -19.20 -5.24
N GLY A 315 -0.90 -19.00 -5.38
CA GLY A 315 -0.17 -17.90 -4.75
C GLY A 315 -0.26 -16.55 -5.46
N VAL A 316 -0.93 -16.46 -6.62
CA VAL A 316 -0.98 -15.22 -7.41
C VAL A 316 -1.80 -14.16 -6.70
N MET A 317 -1.21 -12.98 -6.52
CA MET A 317 -1.86 -11.80 -5.94
C MET A 317 -2.63 -10.99 -7.00
N GLY A 318 -3.57 -10.16 -6.54
CA GLY A 318 -4.36 -9.28 -7.38
C GLY A 318 -3.50 -8.37 -8.27
N SER A 319 -2.48 -7.73 -7.69
CA SER A 319 -1.56 -6.86 -8.45
C SER A 319 -0.81 -7.60 -9.55
N GLU A 320 -0.29 -8.79 -9.27
CA GLU A 320 0.45 -9.60 -10.24
C GLU A 320 -0.44 -10.02 -11.41
N PHE A 321 -1.71 -10.35 -11.11
CA PHE A 321 -2.66 -10.74 -12.12
C PHE A 321 -3.12 -9.57 -12.99
N SER A 322 -3.43 -8.41 -12.39
CA SER A 322 -3.81 -7.21 -13.15
C SER A 322 -2.67 -6.70 -14.04
N GLU A 323 -1.43 -6.71 -13.54
CA GLU A 323 -0.26 -6.33 -14.35
C GLU A 323 -0.02 -7.32 -15.51
N ALA A 324 -0.18 -8.62 -15.26
CA ALA A 324 -0.11 -9.62 -16.32
C ALA A 324 -1.21 -9.40 -17.38
N ALA A 325 -2.44 -9.13 -16.96
CA ALA A 325 -3.56 -8.86 -17.84
C ALA A 325 -3.28 -7.67 -18.77
N GLU A 326 -2.72 -6.58 -18.23
CA GLU A 326 -2.32 -5.41 -19.02
C GLU A 326 -1.32 -5.75 -20.12
N ARG A 327 -0.26 -6.50 -19.79
CA ARG A 327 0.77 -6.95 -20.76
C ARG A 327 0.19 -7.79 -21.90
N PHE A 328 -0.85 -8.57 -21.61
CA PHE A 328 -1.53 -9.40 -22.61
C PHE A 328 -2.69 -8.70 -23.34
N GLY A 329 -2.90 -7.39 -23.09
CA GLY A 329 -3.97 -6.65 -23.76
C GLY A 329 -5.37 -7.11 -23.35
N ILE A 330 -5.53 -7.55 -22.10
CA ILE A 330 -6.79 -8.08 -21.54
C ILE A 330 -7.14 -7.39 -20.22
N THR A 331 -8.42 -7.46 -19.87
CA THR A 331 -8.94 -7.05 -18.56
C THR A 331 -9.28 -8.29 -17.76
N ALA A 332 -9.04 -8.23 -16.46
CA ALA A 332 -9.45 -9.28 -15.56
C ALA A 332 -10.25 -8.76 -14.37
N VAL A 333 -11.29 -9.50 -13.98
CA VAL A 333 -12.11 -9.19 -12.81
C VAL A 333 -11.31 -9.57 -11.57
N GLY A 334 -10.84 -8.57 -10.85
CA GLY A 334 -10.13 -8.70 -9.58
C GLY A 334 -10.55 -7.62 -8.58
N GLY A 335 -10.23 -7.84 -7.32
CA GLY A 335 -10.52 -6.88 -6.25
C GLY A 335 -9.69 -5.60 -6.35
N GLU A 336 -10.00 -4.63 -5.49
CA GLU A 336 -9.17 -3.42 -5.34
C GLU A 336 -7.79 -3.76 -4.72
N GLY A 337 -7.77 -4.69 -3.77
CA GLY A 337 -6.65 -4.83 -2.84
C GLY A 337 -5.43 -5.45 -3.51
N MET A 338 -4.36 -4.66 -3.64
CA MET A 338 -3.17 -5.05 -4.39
C MET A 338 -2.57 -6.39 -3.92
N SER A 339 -2.47 -6.61 -2.61
CA SER A 339 -1.84 -7.79 -2.02
C SER A 339 -2.80 -8.96 -1.75
N VAL A 340 -4.08 -8.83 -2.11
CA VAL A 340 -5.05 -9.91 -1.89
C VAL A 340 -4.66 -11.11 -2.75
N GLY A 341 -4.60 -12.28 -2.13
CA GLY A 341 -4.41 -13.55 -2.84
C GLY A 341 -5.60 -13.82 -3.76
N TYR A 342 -5.44 -13.52 -5.04
CA TYR A 342 -6.50 -13.63 -6.04
C TYR A 342 -6.99 -15.08 -6.12
N ALA A 343 -6.07 -16.02 -6.28
CA ALA A 343 -6.35 -17.43 -6.49
C ALA A 343 -6.56 -18.22 -5.17
N GLY A 344 -7.08 -17.55 -4.14
CA GLY A 344 -7.38 -18.13 -2.83
C GLY A 344 -8.74 -17.69 -2.31
N GLY A 345 -8.78 -17.10 -1.11
CA GLY A 345 -10.02 -16.67 -0.45
C GLY A 345 -10.86 -15.67 -1.26
N PHE A 346 -10.26 -14.89 -2.15
CA PHE A 346 -10.98 -13.97 -3.02
C PHE A 346 -11.97 -14.71 -3.93
N LEU A 347 -11.50 -15.65 -4.75
CA LEU A 347 -12.39 -16.46 -5.61
C LEU A 347 -13.26 -17.40 -4.77
N ALA A 348 -12.68 -18.06 -3.77
CA ALA A 348 -13.41 -19.04 -2.97
C ALA A 348 -14.54 -18.43 -2.14
N GLY A 349 -14.44 -17.16 -1.74
CA GLY A 349 -15.47 -16.44 -0.98
C GLY A 349 -16.41 -15.57 -1.85
N GLY A 350 -16.24 -15.57 -3.17
CA GLY A 350 -17.05 -14.79 -4.11
C GLY A 350 -16.26 -13.69 -4.82
N GLY A 351 -15.70 -12.74 -4.05
CA GLY A 351 -14.80 -11.70 -4.56
C GLY A 351 -15.50 -10.62 -5.40
N HIS A 352 -15.86 -9.49 -4.79
CA HIS A 352 -16.39 -8.35 -5.55
C HIS A 352 -15.26 -7.59 -6.27
N SER A 353 -15.62 -6.79 -7.27
CA SER A 353 -14.67 -6.09 -8.14
C SER A 353 -15.26 -4.78 -8.63
N PRO A 354 -14.44 -3.77 -8.98
CA PRO A 354 -14.89 -2.65 -9.78
C PRO A 354 -15.53 -3.05 -11.12
N MET A 355 -15.24 -4.26 -11.59
CA MET A 355 -15.85 -4.85 -12.79
C MET A 355 -17.09 -5.69 -12.51
N SER A 356 -17.48 -5.87 -11.25
CA SER A 356 -18.62 -6.72 -10.92
C SER A 356 -19.92 -6.30 -11.57
N PRO A 357 -20.29 -5.01 -11.65
CA PRO A 357 -21.51 -4.61 -12.35
C PRO A 357 -21.58 -5.06 -13.81
N LEU A 358 -20.43 -5.20 -14.49
CA LEU A 358 -20.35 -5.58 -15.90
C LEU A 358 -20.23 -7.10 -16.09
N TYR A 359 -19.42 -7.77 -15.28
CA TYR A 359 -19.00 -9.17 -15.54
C TYR A 359 -19.33 -10.15 -14.42
N GLY A 360 -19.90 -9.70 -13.31
CA GLY A 360 -20.22 -10.53 -12.15
C GLY A 360 -19.07 -10.60 -11.14
N MET A 361 -19.23 -11.45 -10.13
CA MET A 361 -18.26 -11.66 -9.06
C MET A 361 -17.00 -12.37 -9.59
N GLY A 362 -15.92 -12.36 -8.83
CA GLY A 362 -14.68 -13.08 -9.14
C GLY A 362 -14.92 -14.58 -9.31
N ALA A 363 -15.73 -15.18 -8.43
CA ALA A 363 -16.17 -16.57 -8.53
C ALA A 363 -16.94 -16.88 -9.81
N ASP A 364 -17.72 -15.93 -10.34
CA ASP A 364 -18.43 -16.08 -11.62
C ASP A 364 -17.45 -16.19 -12.81
N GLN A 365 -16.17 -15.86 -12.62
CA GLN A 365 -15.14 -15.97 -13.65
C GLN A 365 -14.47 -17.32 -13.70
N VAL A 366 -14.65 -18.18 -12.70
CA VAL A 366 -13.92 -19.45 -12.62
C VAL A 366 -14.43 -20.44 -13.66
N LEU A 367 -13.50 -21.12 -14.33
CA LEU A 367 -13.77 -22.14 -15.35
C LEU A 367 -13.29 -23.52 -14.91
N SER A 368 -12.19 -23.59 -14.17
CA SER A 368 -11.62 -24.85 -13.66
C SER A 368 -10.73 -24.59 -12.45
N ILE A 369 -10.65 -25.57 -11.55
CA ILE A 369 -9.85 -25.52 -10.32
C ILE A 369 -9.08 -26.83 -10.20
N GLU A 370 -7.79 -26.75 -9.92
CA GLU A 370 -6.99 -27.92 -9.53
C GLU A 370 -6.86 -27.99 -8.02
N VAL A 371 -7.27 -29.10 -7.42
CA VAL A 371 -7.44 -29.25 -5.97
C VAL A 371 -6.78 -30.54 -5.48
N VAL A 372 -6.04 -30.46 -4.37
CA VAL A 372 -5.68 -31.64 -3.57
C VAL A 372 -6.75 -31.80 -2.49
N THR A 373 -7.50 -32.89 -2.56
CA THR A 373 -8.53 -33.22 -1.57
C THR A 373 -7.93 -33.80 -0.29
N ALA A 374 -8.72 -33.88 0.79
CA ALA A 374 -8.24 -34.30 2.11
C ALA A 374 -7.64 -35.72 2.14
N ASP A 375 -8.05 -36.61 1.24
CA ASP A 375 -7.49 -37.96 1.09
C ASP A 375 -6.22 -38.02 0.21
N GLY A 376 -5.71 -36.86 -0.22
CA GLY A 376 -4.48 -36.71 -0.99
C GLY A 376 -4.65 -36.81 -2.51
N ARG A 377 -5.86 -37.01 -3.04
CA ARG A 377 -6.08 -37.04 -4.50
C ARG A 377 -5.99 -35.65 -5.11
N PHE A 378 -5.24 -35.55 -6.22
CA PHE A 378 -5.20 -34.38 -7.10
C PHE A 378 -6.31 -34.48 -8.14
N VAL A 379 -7.27 -33.56 -8.10
CA VAL A 379 -8.47 -33.58 -8.94
C VAL A 379 -8.70 -32.22 -9.62
N THR A 380 -9.28 -32.27 -10.82
CA THR A 380 -9.80 -31.10 -11.51
C THR A 380 -11.29 -30.94 -11.21
N ALA A 381 -11.71 -29.75 -10.78
CA ALA A 381 -13.10 -29.39 -10.55
C ALA A 381 -13.55 -28.31 -11.55
N ASN A 382 -14.64 -28.56 -12.28
CA ASN A 382 -15.24 -27.66 -13.28
C ASN A 382 -16.75 -28.00 -13.47
N GLU A 383 -17.42 -27.37 -14.44
CA GLU A 383 -18.86 -27.61 -14.72
C GLU A 383 -19.21 -29.05 -15.17
N HIS A 384 -18.22 -29.90 -15.44
CA HIS A 384 -18.43 -31.25 -15.96
C HIS A 384 -17.79 -32.35 -15.10
N GLN A 385 -16.91 -31.99 -14.17
CA GLN A 385 -16.14 -32.92 -13.36
C GLN A 385 -15.99 -32.38 -11.93
N ASN A 386 -16.29 -33.20 -10.91
CA ASN A 386 -16.33 -32.79 -9.50
C ASN A 386 -17.14 -31.48 -9.31
N THR A 387 -18.35 -31.46 -9.87
CA THR A 387 -19.18 -30.25 -10.02
C THR A 387 -19.65 -29.67 -8.69
N ASP A 388 -19.86 -30.53 -7.69
CA ASP A 388 -20.16 -30.17 -6.30
C ASP A 388 -18.97 -29.45 -5.64
N LEU A 389 -17.76 -29.97 -5.81
CA LEU A 389 -16.53 -29.34 -5.34
C LEU A 389 -16.27 -28.01 -6.06
N PHE A 390 -16.52 -27.96 -7.37
CA PHE A 390 -16.43 -26.74 -8.17
C PHE A 390 -17.38 -25.67 -7.66
N TRP A 391 -18.66 -26.01 -7.48
CA TRP A 391 -19.67 -25.11 -6.95
C TRP A 391 -19.27 -24.56 -5.57
N ALA A 392 -18.83 -25.43 -4.66
CA ALA A 392 -18.43 -25.05 -3.31
C ALA A 392 -17.20 -24.12 -3.27
N LEU A 393 -16.20 -24.36 -4.11
CA LEU A 393 -14.98 -23.53 -4.20
C LEU A 393 -15.17 -22.24 -5.01
N CYS A 394 -16.38 -21.96 -5.48
CA CYS A 394 -16.78 -20.75 -6.17
C CYS A 394 -17.81 -19.96 -5.35
N GLY A 395 -17.46 -19.56 -4.13
CA GLY A 395 -18.30 -18.72 -3.27
C GLY A 395 -18.64 -19.30 -1.89
N GLY A 396 -18.40 -20.60 -1.66
CA GLY A 396 -18.68 -21.28 -0.39
C GLY A 396 -17.64 -21.04 0.71
N GLY A 397 -16.58 -20.30 0.40
CA GLY A 397 -15.49 -19.97 1.33
C GLY A 397 -14.24 -20.85 1.15
N GLY A 398 -13.08 -20.27 1.49
CA GLY A 398 -11.80 -20.98 1.47
C GLY A 398 -11.61 -21.94 2.66
N SER A 399 -10.46 -22.62 2.67
CA SER A 399 -9.95 -23.40 3.82
C SER A 399 -10.76 -24.62 4.26
N THR A 400 -11.77 -25.05 3.48
CA THR A 400 -12.69 -26.13 3.89
C THR A 400 -12.68 -27.33 2.94
N PHE A 401 -12.75 -27.10 1.63
CA PHE A 401 -13.07 -28.16 0.65
C PHE A 401 -11.86 -28.87 0.03
N GLY A 402 -10.65 -28.33 0.22
CA GLY A 402 -9.40 -28.88 -0.29
C GLY A 402 -8.32 -27.81 -0.44
N VAL A 403 -7.10 -28.23 -0.79
CA VAL A 403 -5.99 -27.32 -1.08
C VAL A 403 -5.99 -26.99 -2.57
N VAL A 404 -6.41 -25.77 -2.91
CA VAL A 404 -6.33 -25.30 -4.30
C VAL A 404 -4.88 -25.07 -4.70
N THR A 405 -4.52 -25.55 -5.88
CA THR A 405 -3.19 -25.37 -6.48
C THR A 405 -3.20 -24.42 -7.67
N SER A 406 -4.29 -24.38 -8.44
CA SER A 406 -4.47 -23.41 -9.52
C SER A 406 -5.94 -23.16 -9.85
N TYR A 407 -6.21 -21.98 -10.40
CA TYR A 407 -7.49 -21.58 -10.98
C TYR A 407 -7.30 -21.24 -12.46
N THR A 408 -8.29 -21.56 -13.28
CA THR A 408 -8.47 -21.02 -14.63
C THR A 408 -9.68 -20.10 -14.63
N VAL A 409 -9.52 -18.86 -15.09
CA VAL A 409 -10.61 -17.85 -15.07
C VAL A 409 -10.78 -17.17 -16.42
N LYS A 410 -11.98 -16.67 -16.68
CA LYS A 410 -12.33 -15.80 -17.82
C LYS A 410 -11.54 -14.50 -17.78
N VAL A 411 -11.22 -13.96 -18.95
CA VAL A 411 -10.64 -12.62 -19.14
C VAL A 411 -11.29 -11.92 -20.34
N PHE A 412 -11.28 -10.59 -20.30
CA PHE A 412 -12.09 -9.75 -21.18
C PHE A 412 -11.23 -8.83 -22.05
N PRO A 413 -11.76 -8.25 -23.13
CA PRO A 413 -11.11 -7.14 -23.82
C PRO A 413 -10.74 -5.99 -22.89
N LYS A 414 -9.75 -5.19 -23.30
CA LYS A 414 -9.45 -3.92 -22.63
C LYS A 414 -10.68 -3.03 -22.68
N ILE A 415 -10.94 -2.36 -21.57
CA ILE A 415 -11.98 -1.36 -21.46
C ILE A 415 -11.37 -0.04 -21.00
N GLU A 416 -11.93 1.06 -21.47
CA GLU A 416 -11.63 2.38 -20.93
C GLU A 416 -12.32 2.58 -19.59
N VAL A 417 -11.74 3.44 -18.76
CA VAL A 417 -12.24 3.71 -17.42
C VAL A 417 -11.98 5.17 -17.06
N ALA A 418 -13.01 5.83 -16.53
CA ALA A 418 -12.88 7.11 -15.85
C ALA A 418 -12.90 6.90 -14.32
N ILE A 419 -12.07 7.65 -13.61
CA ILE A 419 -12.06 7.63 -12.14
C ILE A 419 -12.12 9.05 -11.58
N MET A 420 -12.76 9.19 -10.42
CA MET A 420 -12.80 10.42 -9.63
C MET A 420 -12.51 10.12 -8.17
N SER A 421 -11.85 11.04 -7.48
CA SER A 421 -11.62 11.01 -6.03
C SER A 421 -11.83 12.40 -5.46
N PHE A 422 -12.54 12.45 -4.34
CA PHE A 422 -12.89 13.70 -3.68
C PHE A 422 -13.28 13.42 -2.23
N SER A 423 -13.26 14.46 -1.41
CA SER A 423 -13.72 14.37 -0.02
C SER A 423 -14.26 15.72 0.46
N PHE A 424 -15.14 15.68 1.46
CA PHE A 424 -15.51 16.84 2.25
C PHE A 424 -15.64 16.44 3.72
N THR A 425 -15.60 17.45 4.59
CA THR A 425 -15.66 17.25 6.05
C THR A 425 -16.68 18.21 6.67
N THR A 426 -17.11 17.89 7.88
CA THR A 426 -17.76 18.89 8.74
C THR A 426 -16.79 20.03 9.03
N SER A 427 -17.30 21.26 9.03
CA SER A 427 -16.51 22.47 9.20
C SER A 427 -17.39 23.58 9.78
N ASN A 428 -16.83 24.79 9.89
CA ASN A 428 -17.62 25.98 10.27
C ASN A 428 -18.73 26.32 9.26
N THR A 429 -18.63 25.85 8.00
CA THR A 429 -19.64 26.06 6.96
C THR A 429 -20.49 24.82 6.69
N VAL A 430 -19.94 23.63 6.95
CA VAL A 430 -20.64 22.35 6.78
C VAL A 430 -20.98 21.78 8.16
N SER A 431 -22.20 22.05 8.62
CA SER A 431 -22.69 21.48 9.89
C SER A 431 -22.82 19.95 9.82
N TYR A 432 -22.89 19.30 10.98
CA TYR A 432 -23.18 17.88 11.09
C TYR A 432 -24.48 17.46 10.36
N ASP A 433 -25.56 18.26 10.47
CA ASP A 433 -26.81 17.99 9.73
C ASP A 433 -26.62 18.14 8.21
N THR A 434 -25.93 19.21 7.79
CA THR A 434 -25.60 19.43 6.37
C THR A 434 -24.78 18.28 5.79
N PHE A 435 -23.79 17.78 6.55
CA PHE A 435 -22.98 16.63 6.18
C PHE A 435 -23.85 15.39 5.92
N TRP A 436 -24.72 15.03 6.87
CA TRP A 436 -25.59 13.87 6.72
C TRP A 436 -26.65 14.04 5.63
N ARG A 437 -27.12 15.26 5.36
CA ARG A 437 -27.97 15.56 4.20
C ARG A 437 -27.24 15.29 2.88
N ALA A 438 -25.94 15.61 2.80
CA ALA A 438 -25.11 15.35 1.63
C ALA A 438 -24.85 13.85 1.43
N VAL A 439 -24.49 13.11 2.49
CA VAL A 439 -24.37 11.64 2.44
C VAL A 439 -25.69 10.99 2.02
N ARG A 440 -26.81 11.46 2.58
CA ARG A 440 -28.16 10.97 2.23
C ARG A 440 -28.49 11.21 0.76
N ALA A 441 -28.10 12.35 0.20
CA ALA A 441 -28.32 12.66 -1.20
C ALA A 441 -27.58 11.69 -2.13
N TYR A 442 -26.33 11.34 -1.80
CA TYR A 442 -25.58 10.32 -2.53
C TYR A 442 -26.20 8.92 -2.38
N TRP A 443 -26.50 8.46 -1.16
CA TRP A 443 -27.05 7.11 -0.96
C TRP A 443 -28.38 6.89 -1.68
N LYS A 444 -29.22 7.92 -1.83
CA LYS A 444 -30.44 7.83 -2.66
C LYS A 444 -30.17 7.54 -4.14
N LEU A 445 -29.01 7.98 -4.65
CA LEU A 445 -28.62 7.85 -6.06
C LEU A 445 -27.77 6.60 -6.35
N ILE A 446 -27.40 5.81 -5.33
CA ILE A 446 -26.66 4.54 -5.53
C ILE A 446 -27.32 3.67 -6.63
N PRO A 447 -28.64 3.44 -6.66
CA PRO A 447 -29.25 2.65 -7.75
C PRO A 447 -29.06 3.25 -9.14
N THR A 448 -28.98 4.57 -9.26
CA THR A 448 -28.71 5.26 -10.54
C THR A 448 -27.29 4.96 -11.03
N PHE A 449 -26.30 5.03 -10.15
CA PHE A 449 -24.90 4.76 -10.50
C PHE A 449 -24.62 3.28 -10.72
N ASN A 450 -25.27 2.42 -9.94
CA ASN A 450 -25.28 0.98 -10.18
C ASN A 450 -25.84 0.61 -11.56
N ALA A 451 -26.93 1.26 -11.99
CA ALA A 451 -27.51 1.05 -13.31
C ALA A 451 -26.58 1.51 -14.45
N ALA A 452 -25.72 2.50 -14.17
CA ALA A 452 -24.64 2.92 -15.06
C ALA A 452 -23.42 1.98 -15.00
N GLY A 453 -23.40 0.95 -14.14
CA GLY A 453 -22.28 0.03 -14.02
C GLY A 453 -21.09 0.58 -13.24
N ASN A 454 -21.28 1.65 -12.46
CA ASN A 454 -20.24 2.23 -11.62
C ASN A 454 -19.94 1.36 -10.39
N TYR A 455 -18.73 1.56 -9.87
CA TYR A 455 -18.27 1.08 -8.58
C TYR A 455 -17.78 2.27 -7.75
N GLU A 456 -18.49 2.58 -6.68
CA GLU A 456 -18.15 3.73 -5.83
C GLU A 456 -17.53 3.27 -4.51
N TYR A 457 -16.22 3.40 -4.36
CA TYR A 457 -15.54 3.12 -3.10
C TYR A 457 -15.49 4.36 -2.24
N TRP A 458 -16.19 4.34 -1.10
CA TRP A 458 -16.32 5.46 -0.20
C TRP A 458 -16.13 5.08 1.26
N ALA A 459 -15.83 6.07 2.11
CA ALA A 459 -15.88 5.93 3.55
C ALA A 459 -16.47 7.15 4.24
N VAL A 460 -17.25 6.91 5.29
CA VAL A 460 -17.61 7.89 6.32
C VAL A 460 -16.72 7.65 7.51
N THR A 461 -15.93 8.66 7.87
CA THR A 461 -14.98 8.57 8.97
C THR A 461 -15.40 9.49 10.11
N HIS A 462 -15.22 9.02 11.34
CA HIS A 462 -15.63 9.73 12.55
C HIS A 462 -14.40 10.07 13.40
N GLY A 463 -14.19 11.35 13.65
CA GLY A 463 -13.14 11.90 14.51
C GLY A 463 -13.64 12.21 15.91
N GLU A 464 -13.06 13.21 16.57
CA GLU A 464 -13.56 13.66 17.87
C GLU A 464 -14.82 14.54 17.72
N GLY A 465 -15.85 14.25 18.53
CA GLY A 465 -17.09 15.02 18.54
C GLY A 465 -17.85 14.94 17.21
N ASP A 466 -18.23 16.09 16.67
CA ASP A 466 -19.00 16.16 15.42
C ASP A 466 -18.11 16.12 14.16
N LEU A 467 -16.82 15.83 14.30
CA LEU A 467 -15.89 15.79 13.18
C LEU A 467 -16.12 14.56 12.31
N LEU A 468 -16.63 14.76 11.09
CA LEU A 468 -16.86 13.71 10.10
C LEU A 468 -16.15 14.01 8.79
N ALA A 469 -15.73 12.98 8.07
CA ALA A 469 -15.33 13.08 6.66
C ALA A 469 -16.10 12.08 5.79
N PHE A 470 -16.43 12.49 4.57
CA PHE A 470 -16.97 11.63 3.54
C PHE A 470 -16.06 11.66 2.33
N SER A 471 -15.48 10.52 1.98
CA SER A 471 -14.40 10.40 1.00
C SER A 471 -14.71 9.33 -0.03
N PHE A 472 -14.35 9.58 -1.28
CA PHE A 472 -14.39 8.60 -2.38
C PHE A 472 -12.97 8.37 -2.91
N PHE A 473 -12.51 7.13 -2.92
CA PHE A 473 -11.10 6.78 -3.22
C PHE A 473 -10.93 5.41 -3.89
N PRO A 474 -11.49 5.19 -5.10
CA PRO A 474 -12.14 6.16 -5.95
C PRO A 474 -13.61 5.82 -6.26
N TRP A 475 -14.28 6.78 -6.89
CA TRP A 475 -15.38 6.48 -7.79
C TRP A 475 -14.81 5.93 -9.10
N PHE A 476 -15.17 4.69 -9.45
CA PHE A 476 -14.63 3.95 -10.57
C PHE A 476 -15.74 3.67 -11.59
N ALA A 477 -15.61 4.22 -12.80
CA ALA A 477 -16.63 4.12 -13.84
C ALA A 477 -16.05 3.37 -15.05
N PRO A 478 -16.18 2.02 -15.08
CA PRO A 478 -15.73 1.24 -16.21
C PRO A 478 -16.61 1.51 -17.44
N ASN A 479 -16.02 1.49 -18.62
CA ASN A 479 -16.70 1.72 -19.90
C ASN A 479 -17.36 3.12 -20.01
N HIS A 480 -16.74 4.11 -19.36
CA HIS A 480 -17.13 5.52 -19.41
C HIS A 480 -15.92 6.38 -19.73
N THR A 481 -16.15 7.42 -20.53
CA THR A 481 -15.28 8.59 -20.59
C THR A 481 -15.46 9.47 -19.35
N LEU A 482 -14.48 10.32 -19.08
CA LEU A 482 -14.56 11.29 -17.99
C LEU A 482 -15.69 12.30 -18.21
N ALA A 483 -16.01 12.63 -19.46
CA ALA A 483 -17.12 13.52 -19.78
C ALA A 483 -18.49 12.90 -19.43
N GLU A 484 -18.67 11.60 -19.71
CA GLU A 484 -19.88 10.86 -19.32
C GLU A 484 -19.99 10.73 -17.81
N LEU A 485 -18.89 10.39 -17.13
CA LEU A 485 -18.88 10.32 -15.67
C LEU A 485 -19.23 11.67 -15.02
N LYS A 486 -18.64 12.77 -15.51
CA LYS A 486 -18.97 14.14 -15.05
C LYS A 486 -20.45 14.47 -15.22
N THR A 487 -21.02 14.12 -16.36
CA THR A 487 -22.44 14.33 -16.65
C THR A 487 -23.31 13.53 -15.68
N LEU A 488 -22.94 12.29 -15.41
CA LEU A 488 -23.66 11.40 -14.51
C LEU A 488 -23.65 11.89 -13.05
N VAL A 489 -22.52 12.42 -12.56
CA VAL A 489 -22.41 12.89 -11.16
C VAL A 489 -22.85 14.35 -10.96
N ALA A 490 -23.03 15.12 -12.04
CA ALA A 490 -23.36 16.55 -11.97
C ALA A 490 -24.59 16.88 -11.08
N PRO A 491 -25.71 16.14 -11.12
CA PRO A 491 -26.86 16.43 -10.25
C PRO A 491 -26.55 16.29 -8.76
N LEU A 492 -25.72 15.31 -8.39
CA LEU A 492 -25.27 15.11 -7.00
C LEU A 492 -24.35 16.25 -6.57
N PHE A 493 -23.38 16.60 -7.42
CA PHE A 493 -22.43 17.68 -7.11
C PHE A 493 -23.14 19.04 -7.02
N GLN A 494 -24.16 19.27 -7.83
CA GLN A 494 -24.99 20.47 -7.69
C GLN A 494 -25.75 20.47 -6.37
N THR A 495 -26.35 19.34 -5.99
CA THR A 495 -27.02 19.20 -4.68
C THR A 495 -26.08 19.53 -3.52
N TRP A 496 -24.82 19.08 -3.57
CA TRP A 496 -23.82 19.40 -2.55
C TRP A 496 -23.39 20.87 -2.56
N LYS A 497 -23.25 21.50 -3.73
CA LYS A 497 -22.98 22.94 -3.84
C LYS A 497 -24.13 23.77 -3.28
N ASP A 498 -25.37 23.38 -3.54
CA ASP A 498 -26.56 24.04 -3.00
C ASP A 498 -26.68 23.90 -1.47
N LEU A 499 -26.05 22.86 -0.89
CA LEU A 499 -25.86 22.69 0.55
C LEU A 499 -24.67 23.51 1.12
N GLY A 500 -23.95 24.25 0.28
CA GLY A 500 -22.78 25.04 0.67
C GLY A 500 -21.50 24.22 0.86
N ILE A 501 -21.42 23.03 0.27
CA ILE A 501 -20.25 22.14 0.38
C ILE A 501 -19.30 22.41 -0.78
N GLU A 502 -18.08 22.80 -0.43
CA GLU A 502 -16.96 22.93 -1.36
C GLU A 502 -16.03 21.72 -1.24
N PHE A 503 -15.61 21.17 -2.38
CA PHE A 503 -14.72 20.02 -2.44
C PHE A 503 -13.93 20.05 -3.75
N ASN A 504 -12.71 19.51 -3.70
CA ASN A 504 -11.86 19.35 -4.87
C ASN A 504 -12.00 17.94 -5.41
N VAL A 505 -12.03 17.83 -6.74
CA VAL A 505 -12.12 16.55 -7.44
C VAL A 505 -10.80 16.31 -8.17
N THR A 506 -10.17 15.19 -7.85
CA THR A 506 -9.07 14.63 -8.66
C THR A 506 -9.67 13.59 -9.59
N GLU A 507 -9.35 13.67 -10.87
CA GLU A 507 -10.00 12.88 -11.90
C GLU A 507 -9.02 12.49 -13.00
N SER A 508 -9.26 11.36 -13.64
CA SER A 508 -8.47 10.90 -14.78
C SER A 508 -9.26 9.93 -15.63
N GLU A 509 -8.88 9.85 -16.90
CA GLU A 509 -9.40 8.89 -17.89
C GLU A 509 -8.26 7.98 -18.32
N HIS A 510 -8.54 6.69 -18.43
CA HIS A 510 -7.55 5.67 -18.75
C HIS A 510 -8.05 4.76 -19.87
N SER A 511 -7.17 4.44 -20.81
CA SER A 511 -7.47 3.54 -21.92
C SER A 511 -7.46 2.04 -21.53
N SER A 512 -7.16 1.72 -20.27
CA SER A 512 -7.22 0.36 -19.75
C SER A 512 -7.68 0.31 -18.30
N TYR A 513 -8.33 -0.80 -17.93
CA TYR A 513 -8.70 -1.10 -16.55
C TYR A 513 -7.50 -1.05 -15.60
N TYR A 514 -6.35 -1.62 -15.99
CA TYR A 514 -5.17 -1.61 -15.13
C TYR A 514 -4.63 -0.20 -14.89
N GLY A 515 -4.63 0.68 -15.91
CA GLY A 515 -4.21 2.07 -15.76
C GLY A 515 -5.05 2.79 -14.70
N ALA A 516 -6.37 2.67 -14.79
CA ALA A 516 -7.28 3.23 -13.79
C ALA A 516 -7.15 2.55 -12.42
N TRP A 517 -7.02 1.22 -12.37
CA TRP A 517 -6.87 0.48 -11.12
C TRP A 517 -5.58 0.89 -10.39
N ALA A 518 -4.45 1.00 -11.11
CA ALA A 518 -3.16 1.40 -10.55
C ALA A 518 -3.15 2.87 -10.09
N ALA A 519 -3.92 3.74 -10.76
CA ALA A 519 -4.07 5.14 -10.37
C ALA A 519 -5.03 5.32 -9.19
N GLY A 520 -6.10 4.53 -9.13
CA GLY A 520 -7.21 4.69 -8.20
C GLY A 520 -7.11 3.89 -6.91
N PHE A 521 -6.43 2.74 -6.92
CA PHE A 521 -6.33 1.82 -5.78
C PHE A 521 -4.89 1.68 -5.29
N PRO A 522 -4.40 2.60 -4.44
CA PRO A 522 -3.09 2.46 -3.82
C PRO A 522 -3.08 1.27 -2.83
N ARG A 523 -1.89 0.71 -2.53
CA ARG A 523 -1.71 -0.45 -1.65
C ARG A 523 -2.20 -0.25 -0.20
N GLU A 524 -3.44 -0.62 0.08
CA GLU A 524 -4.03 -0.54 1.42
C GLU A 524 -3.28 -1.35 2.51
N VAL A 525 -3.32 -0.87 3.75
CA VAL A 525 -2.91 -1.62 4.95
C VAL A 525 -4.18 -2.05 5.67
N VAL A 526 -4.48 -3.34 5.57
CA VAL A 526 -5.65 -3.99 6.17
C VAL A 526 -5.21 -5.20 6.99
N GLY A 527 -6.06 -5.66 7.92
CA GLY A 527 -5.79 -6.86 8.73
C GLY A 527 -4.91 -6.62 9.98
N GLY A 528 -4.92 -5.40 10.53
CA GLY A 528 -4.24 -5.10 11.80
C GLY A 528 -4.97 -5.63 13.04
N ALA A 529 -4.26 -5.77 14.16
CA ALA A 529 -4.82 -6.27 15.42
C ALA A 529 -5.75 -5.27 16.16
N LYS A 530 -5.80 -4.01 15.70
CA LYS A 530 -6.45 -2.87 16.38
C LYS A 530 -7.88 -2.61 15.94
N THR A 531 -8.38 -3.38 14.96
CA THR A 531 -9.66 -3.10 14.33
C THR A 531 -10.50 -4.36 14.26
N LYS A 532 -11.81 -4.19 14.36
CA LYS A 532 -12.78 -5.23 13.98
C LYS A 532 -13.74 -4.72 12.95
N THR A 533 -14.13 -5.62 12.05
CA THR A 533 -15.02 -5.31 10.94
C THR A 533 -16.24 -6.23 10.94
N ALA A 534 -17.35 -5.70 10.46
CA ALA A 534 -18.55 -6.46 10.12
C ALA A 534 -19.08 -5.98 8.77
N GLY A 535 -19.59 -6.88 7.93
CA GLY A 535 -20.07 -6.55 6.58
C GLY A 535 -21.57 -6.81 6.42
N ARG A 536 -22.23 -5.98 5.61
CA ARG A 536 -23.64 -6.18 5.22
C ARG A 536 -23.87 -5.84 3.76
N LEU A 537 -24.63 -6.70 3.09
CA LEU A 537 -25.20 -6.43 1.77
C LEU A 537 -26.57 -5.78 1.96
N PHE A 538 -26.78 -4.67 1.27
CA PHE A 538 -28.03 -3.93 1.26
C PHE A 538 -28.71 -4.09 -0.11
N PRO A 539 -29.90 -4.71 -0.16
CA PRO A 539 -30.64 -4.89 -1.39
C PRO A 539 -31.02 -3.56 -2.05
N THR A 540 -31.17 -3.55 -3.37
CA THR A 540 -31.64 -2.40 -4.16
C THR A 540 -32.98 -1.85 -3.63
N GLU A 541 -33.86 -2.73 -3.15
CA GLU A 541 -35.14 -2.34 -2.56
C GLU A 541 -35.00 -1.46 -1.30
N ASN A 542 -33.87 -1.53 -0.59
CA ASN A 542 -33.60 -0.63 0.53
C ASN A 542 -33.41 0.83 0.08
N PHE A 543 -33.09 1.07 -1.18
CA PHE A 543 -32.85 2.42 -1.71
C PHE A 543 -34.02 2.96 -2.54
N LYS A 544 -34.95 2.08 -2.95
CA LYS A 544 -36.17 2.45 -3.68
C LYS A 544 -37.35 2.74 -2.76
N ASP A 545 -37.52 1.94 -1.71
CA ASP A 545 -38.58 2.14 -0.72
C ASP A 545 -38.15 3.17 0.33
N ALA A 546 -38.93 4.25 0.50
CA ALA A 546 -38.57 5.35 1.39
C ALA A 546 -38.44 4.93 2.87
N ALA A 547 -39.28 3.99 3.33
CA ALA A 547 -39.25 3.54 4.71
C ALA A 547 -38.02 2.65 4.98
N LYS A 548 -37.69 1.74 4.06
CA LYS A 548 -36.47 0.91 4.13
C LYS A 548 -35.21 1.78 3.99
N PHE A 549 -35.25 2.80 3.14
CA PHE A 549 -34.14 3.74 2.97
C PHE A 549 -33.86 4.48 4.26
N ASN A 550 -34.89 5.04 4.89
CA ASN A 550 -34.72 5.74 6.17
C ASN A 550 -34.15 4.83 7.24
N LYS A 551 -34.69 3.61 7.41
CA LYS A 551 -34.14 2.64 8.38
C LYS A 551 -32.68 2.28 8.09
N THR A 552 -32.33 2.09 6.81
CA THR A 552 -30.96 1.77 6.39
C THR A 552 -30.01 2.93 6.68
N PHE A 553 -30.43 4.15 6.34
CA PHE A 553 -29.67 5.36 6.58
C PHE A 553 -29.45 5.58 8.08
N ASP A 554 -30.51 5.49 8.88
CA ASP A 554 -30.47 5.75 10.31
C ASP A 554 -29.60 4.72 11.05
N ALA A 555 -29.61 3.45 10.64
CA ALA A 555 -28.75 2.41 11.21
C ALA A 555 -27.25 2.70 10.96
N LEU A 556 -26.88 3.00 9.71
CA LEU A 556 -25.48 3.32 9.38
C LEU A 556 -25.04 4.63 10.02
N LYS A 557 -25.89 5.66 10.01
CA LYS A 557 -25.63 6.91 10.71
C LYS A 557 -25.44 6.68 12.22
N SER A 558 -26.29 5.88 12.86
CA SER A 558 -26.19 5.60 14.30
C SER A 558 -24.88 4.91 14.67
N LEU A 559 -24.36 4.03 13.82
CA LEU A 559 -23.03 3.44 14.00
C LEU A 559 -21.95 4.53 14.01
N SER A 560 -22.00 5.46 13.04
CA SER A 560 -21.05 6.58 12.99
C SER A 560 -21.18 7.48 14.21
N ASP A 561 -22.40 7.79 14.66
CA ASP A 561 -22.65 8.60 15.86
C ASP A 561 -22.08 7.99 17.15
N LYS A 562 -21.82 6.68 17.15
CA LYS A 562 -21.17 5.94 18.25
C LYS A 562 -19.66 5.85 18.08
N GLY A 563 -19.07 6.59 17.15
CA GLY A 563 -17.64 6.60 16.85
C GLY A 563 -17.18 5.51 15.88
N GLY A 564 -18.11 4.75 15.28
CA GLY A 564 -17.78 3.76 14.26
C GLY A 564 -17.40 4.41 12.93
N GLN A 565 -16.56 3.72 12.16
CA GLN A 565 -16.26 4.09 10.78
C GLN A 565 -17.10 3.23 9.84
N ILE A 566 -17.42 3.77 8.67
CA ILE A 566 -18.17 3.06 7.64
C ILE A 566 -17.35 3.10 6.37
N ILE A 567 -17.05 1.93 5.83
CA ILE A 567 -16.55 1.77 4.48
C ILE A 567 -17.71 1.26 3.64
N GLY A 568 -17.88 1.75 2.43
CA GLY A 568 -18.97 1.32 1.59
C GLY A 568 -18.63 1.31 0.11
N PHE A 569 -19.42 0.52 -0.58
CA PHE A 569 -19.30 0.27 -2.01
C PHE A 569 -20.69 0.42 -2.61
N GLY A 570 -20.88 1.44 -3.45
CA GLY A 570 -21.97 1.42 -4.42
C GLY A 570 -21.61 0.35 -5.45
N ILE A 571 -22.33 -0.77 -5.44
CA ILE A 571 -21.97 -1.92 -6.28
C ILE A 571 -23.14 -2.89 -6.44
N THR A 572 -23.21 -3.56 -7.59
CA THR A 572 -24.03 -4.75 -7.79
C THR A 572 -23.17 -5.99 -7.99
N GLY A 573 -23.70 -7.16 -7.63
CA GLY A 573 -23.04 -8.44 -7.93
C GLY A 573 -23.04 -8.81 -9.43
N GLY A 574 -23.56 -7.94 -10.31
CA GLY A 574 -23.52 -8.10 -11.75
C GLY A 574 -24.37 -9.23 -12.32
N PRO A 575 -24.14 -9.56 -13.62
CA PRO A 575 -24.75 -10.72 -14.25
C PRO A 575 -24.24 -12.03 -13.63
N GLY A 576 -25.12 -13.03 -13.50
CA GLY A 576 -24.77 -14.35 -12.97
C GLY A 576 -25.91 -15.01 -12.17
N PRO A 577 -25.70 -16.22 -11.61
CA PRO A 577 -24.44 -16.97 -11.67
C PRO A 577 -24.32 -17.76 -12.98
N TYR A 578 -23.27 -17.49 -13.76
CA TYR A 578 -22.84 -18.45 -14.79
C TYR A 578 -21.30 -18.48 -14.82
N PRO A 579 -20.66 -19.62 -14.50
CA PRO A 579 -21.28 -20.92 -14.19
C PRO A 579 -22.03 -20.95 -12.86
N ASP A 580 -22.89 -21.95 -12.64
CA ASP A 580 -23.59 -22.14 -11.36
C ASP A 580 -22.58 -22.30 -10.22
N ASN A 581 -22.81 -21.59 -9.11
CA ASN A 581 -21.82 -21.45 -8.04
C ASN A 581 -22.43 -21.06 -6.68
N ALA A 582 -21.60 -21.12 -5.64
CA ALA A 582 -22.00 -20.89 -4.25
C ALA A 582 -21.96 -19.42 -3.81
N VAL A 583 -21.82 -18.44 -4.72
CA VAL A 583 -21.89 -17.02 -4.36
C VAL A 583 -23.23 -16.76 -3.68
N ASN A 584 -23.19 -16.11 -2.51
CA ASN A 584 -24.40 -15.77 -1.77
C ASN A 584 -25.40 -15.02 -2.68
N PRO A 585 -26.64 -15.54 -2.88
CA PRO A 585 -27.62 -14.95 -3.78
C PRO A 585 -27.95 -13.48 -3.49
N ALA A 586 -27.74 -13.02 -2.25
CA ALA A 586 -27.93 -11.62 -1.86
C ALA A 586 -27.10 -10.63 -2.70
N TRP A 587 -25.95 -11.04 -3.25
CA TRP A 587 -25.14 -10.21 -4.14
C TRP A 587 -25.89 -9.79 -5.42
N ARG A 588 -26.78 -10.64 -5.94
CA ARG A 588 -27.50 -10.38 -7.20
C ARG A 588 -28.51 -9.26 -7.06
N GLY A 589 -29.06 -9.07 -5.86
CA GLY A 589 -30.01 -8.02 -5.54
C GLY A 589 -29.40 -6.85 -4.75
N ALA A 590 -28.09 -6.86 -4.49
CA ALA A 590 -27.42 -5.81 -3.72
C ALA A 590 -27.20 -4.55 -4.56
N ALA A 591 -27.36 -3.39 -3.92
CA ALA A 591 -26.97 -2.08 -4.45
C ALA A 591 -25.79 -1.47 -3.66
N MET A 592 -25.60 -1.94 -2.44
CA MET A 592 -24.51 -1.48 -1.59
C MET A 592 -23.96 -2.62 -0.75
N TRP A 593 -22.64 -2.70 -0.67
CA TRP A 593 -21.95 -3.46 0.37
C TRP A 593 -21.32 -2.45 1.33
N ALA A 594 -21.62 -2.55 2.62
CA ALA A 594 -20.99 -1.70 3.62
C ALA A 594 -20.28 -2.54 4.68
N ILE A 595 -19.16 -2.02 5.15
CA ILE A 595 -18.33 -2.55 6.21
C ILE A 595 -18.34 -1.54 7.35
N SER A 596 -18.76 -2.00 8.51
CA SER A 596 -18.67 -1.28 9.77
C SER A 596 -17.32 -1.58 10.41
N VAL A 597 -16.62 -0.55 10.87
CA VAL A 597 -15.31 -0.68 11.51
C VAL A 597 -15.36 -0.04 12.90
N ILE A 598 -14.82 -0.76 13.87
CA ILE A 598 -14.52 -0.23 15.19
C ILE A 598 -13.02 -0.35 15.45
N ASP A 599 -12.47 0.69 16.06
CA ASP A 599 -11.07 0.75 16.43
C ASP A 599 -10.92 0.64 17.94
N TYR A 600 -9.80 0.08 18.37
CA TYR A 600 -9.39 0.04 19.76
C TYR A 600 -7.86 0.09 19.86
N PRO A 601 -7.30 0.62 20.97
CA PRO A 601 -5.86 0.67 21.16
C PRO A 601 -5.21 -0.71 21.08
N GLU A 602 -3.98 -0.77 20.58
CA GLU A 602 -3.19 -2.00 20.62
C GLU A 602 -2.91 -2.41 22.06
N GLY A 603 -2.97 -3.71 22.35
CA GLY A 603 -2.85 -4.22 23.72
C GLY A 603 -4.12 -4.05 24.57
N SER A 604 -5.24 -3.61 23.99
CA SER A 604 -6.54 -3.62 24.67
C SER A 604 -6.88 -5.00 25.24
N SER A 605 -7.51 -5.03 26.42
CA SER A 605 -7.99 -6.27 27.01
C SER A 605 -9.06 -6.93 26.14
N TRP A 606 -9.18 -8.26 26.23
CA TRP A 606 -10.23 -8.99 25.52
C TRP A 606 -11.64 -8.55 25.94
N ASP A 607 -11.81 -8.09 27.18
CA ASP A 607 -13.08 -7.54 27.66
C ASP A 607 -13.45 -6.25 26.93
N LEU A 608 -12.49 -5.31 26.78
CA LEU A 608 -12.72 -4.08 26.01
C LEU A 608 -12.99 -4.38 24.54
N VAL A 609 -12.22 -5.30 23.95
CA VAL A 609 -12.44 -5.73 22.56
C VAL A 609 -13.83 -6.33 22.40
N ALA A 610 -14.28 -7.19 23.33
CA ALA A 610 -15.59 -7.80 23.31
C ALA A 610 -16.71 -6.76 23.53
N GLU A 611 -16.52 -5.80 24.43
CA GLU A 611 -17.45 -4.69 24.65
C GLU A 611 -17.62 -3.85 23.38
N LYS A 612 -16.51 -3.36 22.81
CA LYS A 612 -16.52 -2.58 21.56
C LYS A 612 -17.13 -3.36 20.40
N SER A 613 -16.89 -4.68 20.33
CA SER A 613 -17.47 -5.55 19.30
C SER A 613 -19.00 -5.52 19.27
N LYS A 614 -19.67 -5.26 20.41
CA LYS A 614 -21.13 -5.21 20.47
C LYS A 614 -21.71 -4.07 19.65
N THR A 615 -20.97 -2.97 19.46
CA THR A 615 -21.38 -1.86 18.58
C THR A 615 -21.58 -2.30 17.13
N LEU A 616 -20.93 -3.39 16.69
CA LEU A 616 -21.11 -3.94 15.34
C LEU A 616 -22.31 -4.90 15.22
N THR A 617 -22.78 -5.50 16.31
CA THR A 617 -23.69 -6.67 16.27
C THR A 617 -25.07 -6.43 16.84
N ASN A 618 -25.20 -5.57 17.86
CA ASN A 618 -26.39 -5.51 18.70
C ASN A 618 -27.24 -4.25 18.51
N ASP A 619 -26.77 -3.32 17.67
CA ASP A 619 -27.37 -1.99 17.51
C ASP A 619 -27.78 -1.71 16.07
#